data_AF-A0A7M3M6D6-F1
#
_entry.id   AF-A0A7M3M6D6-F1
#
_cell.length_a   1.000
_cell.length_b   1.000
_cell.length_c   1.000
_cell.angle_alpha   90.00
_cell.angle_beta   90.00
_cell.angle_gamma   90.00
#
_symmetry.space_group_name_H-M   'P 1'
#
loop_
_entity.id
_entity.type
_entity.pdbx_description
1 polymer ?
#
loop_
_entity_poly.entity_id
_entity_poly.type
_entity_poly.pdbx_seq_one_letter_code
_entity_poly.pdbx_strand_id
1 'polypeptide(L)'
;MIRERSTPNGTPVRTSAGTPVRTPAGTPVRTSAGRTRRPPPFGIHRRRPVRPLAGAWSAAASLAAAALCAATPAYASPPTPDPAASSAAAPSSAAQQAYACVDEPNTAGSVEGSVLAYELATKYTAEWDKARAEWNALGKVDIKPDDPATTTDVDVGDVDRSDVGWSGLWQNNGNGADAITFNDHYLHNYTADEKRGVVAHEIGHALKLGHRANPEAVMYCNDARTAYGPSQIDIDHYRSIWGASQAAAPEPARRAVAETGGDPPHHTYAVRLDTPARACGWADDVFVGTVVAKEGTRRTNGGRLLWTTYQVEVVSTLKGKVSGSVRVAQEGGRDPLHPQQTTAGQAPELEVGRTYVLATRIAPDGWHTAPSNFTPVPVQADEGSSATDAPAAWADAVRHPEHQNGAYPSDLSRAPDPQAWYTKARIN
;
A
#
# COMPACT_ATOMS: atom_id res chain seq x y z
N MET A 1 20.96 45.76 26.77
CA MET A 1 20.08 45.86 25.58
C MET A 1 19.66 44.45 25.18
N ILE A 2 18.47 44.03 25.57
CA ILE A 2 17.89 42.74 25.14
C ILE A 2 16.80 43.11 24.14
N ARG A 3 16.97 42.68 22.87
CA ARG A 3 15.98 42.92 21.81
C ARG A 3 14.82 41.96 21.98
N GLU A 4 13.64 42.49 22.29
CA GLU A 4 12.38 41.75 22.19
C GLU A 4 12.03 41.55 20.72
N ARG A 5 11.76 40.30 20.31
CA ARG A 5 11.15 39.99 19.01
C ARG A 5 9.63 40.03 19.18
N SER A 6 9.00 40.98 18.52
CA SER A 6 7.54 41.04 18.34
C SER A 6 7.08 39.94 17.38
N THR A 7 6.14 39.09 17.80
CA THR A 7 5.45 38.13 16.93
C THR A 7 4.31 38.82 16.16
N PRO A 8 4.06 38.46 14.89
CA PRO A 8 2.95 39.03 14.11
C PRO A 8 1.57 38.62 14.63
N ASN A 9 0.62 39.53 14.50
CA ASN A 9 -0.80 39.34 14.80
C ASN A 9 -1.38 38.15 14.01
N GLY A 10 -2.04 37.21 14.69
CA GLY A 10 -2.79 36.12 14.06
C GLY A 10 -2.22 34.70 14.19
N THR A 11 -1.11 34.51 14.92
CA THR A 11 -0.55 33.15 15.13
C THR A 11 -1.26 32.39 16.25
N PRO A 12 -1.81 31.18 16.02
CA PRO A 12 -2.43 30.37 17.07
C PRO A 12 -1.40 29.88 18.10
N VAL A 13 -1.68 30.07 19.39
CA VAL A 13 -0.86 29.56 20.50
C VAL A 13 -1.51 28.30 21.06
N ARG A 14 -0.78 27.17 21.12
CA ARG A 14 -1.19 25.96 21.84
C ARG A 14 -0.55 25.94 23.22
N THR A 15 -1.35 25.73 24.26
CA THR A 15 -0.87 25.54 25.63
C THR A 15 -1.45 24.27 26.25
N SER A 16 -0.66 23.65 27.14
CA SER A 16 -1.07 22.53 27.97
C SER A 16 -2.09 22.98 29.02
N ALA A 17 -2.92 22.05 29.53
CA ALA A 17 -3.86 22.34 30.60
C ALA A 17 -3.12 22.79 31.87
N GLY A 18 -3.48 23.96 32.42
CA GLY A 18 -2.97 24.46 33.70
C GLY A 18 -1.98 25.65 33.62
N THR A 19 -1.64 26.15 32.43
CA THR A 19 -0.74 27.32 32.30
C THR A 19 -1.54 28.63 32.13
N PRO A 20 -1.32 29.67 32.96
CA PRO A 20 -1.96 30.98 32.77
C PRO A 20 -1.39 31.68 31.53
N VAL A 21 -2.25 32.16 30.63
CA VAL A 21 -1.87 32.95 29.45
C VAL A 21 -2.60 34.29 29.50
N ARG A 22 -1.90 35.41 29.29
CA ARG A 22 -2.51 36.71 28.99
C ARG A 22 -2.42 36.96 27.48
N THR A 23 -3.56 37.09 26.82
CA THR A 23 -3.64 37.50 25.41
C THR A 23 -4.22 38.91 25.29
N PRO A 24 -3.84 39.68 24.24
CA PRO A 24 -4.52 40.92 23.89
C PRO A 24 -6.00 40.69 23.58
N ALA A 25 -6.82 41.73 23.76
CA ALA A 25 -8.24 41.68 23.44
C ALA A 25 -8.47 41.32 21.96
N GLY A 26 -9.29 40.30 21.69
CA GLY A 26 -9.67 39.88 20.34
C GLY A 26 -8.96 38.63 19.79
N THR A 27 -8.03 38.01 20.51
CA THR A 27 -7.40 36.75 20.07
C THR A 27 -8.24 35.52 20.43
N PRO A 28 -8.67 34.69 19.44
CA PRO A 28 -9.42 33.47 19.73
C PRO A 28 -8.52 32.40 20.36
N VAL A 29 -8.92 31.89 21.53
CA VAL A 29 -8.24 30.80 22.26
C VAL A 29 -9.07 29.52 22.11
N ARG A 30 -8.44 28.42 21.67
CA ARG A 30 -9.09 27.11 21.54
C ARG A 30 -8.45 26.10 22.49
N THR A 31 -9.21 25.62 23.46
CA THR A 31 -8.80 24.55 24.38
C THR A 31 -9.41 23.22 23.93
N SER A 32 -8.57 22.20 23.76
CA SER A 32 -9.02 20.82 23.51
C SER A 32 -9.16 20.09 24.85
N ALA A 33 -10.39 19.94 25.35
CA ALA A 33 -10.68 19.15 26.54
C ALA A 33 -10.88 17.67 26.16
N GLY A 34 -10.11 16.79 26.81
CA GLY A 34 -10.25 15.33 26.70
C GLY A 34 -11.58 14.83 27.28
N ARG A 35 -12.16 13.84 26.60
CA ARG A 35 -13.44 13.20 26.90
C ARG A 35 -13.34 12.38 28.20
N THR A 36 -14.02 12.82 29.26
CA THR A 36 -14.22 12.02 30.48
C THR A 36 -15.44 11.10 30.34
N ARG A 37 -15.27 9.84 30.76
CA ARG A 37 -16.33 8.81 30.83
C ARG A 37 -17.45 9.26 31.77
N ARG A 38 -18.70 9.11 31.31
CA ARG A 38 -19.94 9.24 32.10
C ARG A 38 -20.15 7.98 32.96
N PRO A 39 -20.45 8.09 34.26
CA PRO A 39 -21.10 7.01 35.02
C PRO A 39 -22.64 7.16 34.98
N PRO A 40 -23.41 6.07 35.18
CA PRO A 40 -24.87 6.12 35.20
C PRO A 40 -25.43 6.61 36.56
N PRO A 41 -26.68 7.10 36.60
CA PRO A 41 -27.29 7.64 37.82
C PRO A 41 -27.89 6.56 38.73
N PHE A 42 -27.85 6.85 40.03
CA PHE A 42 -28.33 6.04 41.14
C PHE A 42 -29.86 5.90 41.23
N GLY A 43 -30.31 4.73 41.71
CA GLY A 43 -31.62 4.46 42.30
C GLY A 43 -31.46 3.72 43.64
N ILE A 44 -32.33 4.04 44.60
CA ILE A 44 -32.17 3.97 46.06
C ILE A 44 -32.66 2.63 46.67
N HIS A 45 -31.95 2.03 47.65
CA HIS A 45 -32.53 1.60 48.96
C HIS A 45 -31.55 1.00 50.01
N ARG A 46 -31.68 1.58 51.24
CA ARG A 46 -31.58 1.00 52.62
C ARG A 46 -30.21 0.62 53.28
N ARG A 47 -29.86 1.43 54.31
CA ARG A 47 -29.53 1.12 55.75
C ARG A 47 -28.62 -0.11 56.03
N ARG A 48 -27.52 -0.10 56.81
CA ARG A 48 -27.09 0.58 58.06
C ARG A 48 -25.56 0.28 58.32
N PRO A 49 -24.89 0.77 59.40
CA PRO A 49 -23.47 1.21 59.39
C PRO A 49 -22.49 0.29 60.14
N VAL A 50 -21.17 0.45 59.87
CA VAL A 50 -20.09 0.20 60.84
C VAL A 50 -18.98 1.26 60.66
N ARG A 51 -18.44 1.72 61.79
CA ARG A 51 -17.46 2.79 62.00
C ARG A 51 -15.99 2.36 61.75
N PRO A 52 -15.03 3.31 61.74
CA PRO A 52 -13.73 3.17 61.08
C PRO A 52 -12.58 2.76 62.03
N LEU A 53 -11.45 2.36 61.45
CA LEU A 53 -10.15 2.43 62.11
C LEU A 53 -9.11 3.09 61.20
N ALA A 54 -8.45 4.07 61.80
CA ALA A 54 -7.31 4.80 61.30
C ALA A 54 -6.03 3.93 61.36
N GLY A 55 -5.03 4.32 60.58
CA GLY A 55 -3.70 3.74 60.68
C GLY A 55 -2.74 4.29 59.63
N ALA A 56 -2.26 5.51 59.84
CA ALA A 56 -0.96 5.92 59.32
C ALA A 56 0.15 5.10 60.03
N TRP A 57 1.31 4.96 59.41
CA TRP A 57 2.62 5.34 59.97
C TRP A 57 3.74 5.02 58.96
N SER A 58 4.83 5.75 59.15
CA SER A 58 5.88 6.09 58.21
C SER A 58 7.08 5.13 58.19
N ALA A 59 7.77 5.16 57.04
CA ALA A 59 9.22 5.41 56.85
C ALA A 59 10.33 4.45 57.37
N ALA A 60 11.47 4.65 56.69
CA ALA A 60 12.85 4.22 56.92
C ALA A 60 13.21 2.84 56.32
N ALA A 61 13.96 2.72 55.22
CA ALA A 61 15.28 3.25 54.82
C ALA A 61 16.47 2.46 55.40
N SER A 62 17.39 2.17 54.47
CA SER A 62 18.84 2.01 54.60
C SER A 62 19.45 0.60 54.51
N LEU A 63 20.09 0.40 53.35
CA LEU A 63 21.53 0.12 53.16
C LEU A 63 22.18 -1.01 53.98
N ALA A 64 22.75 -1.99 53.27
CA ALA A 64 24.21 -2.18 53.27
C ALA A 64 24.63 -3.15 52.15
N ALA A 65 25.61 -2.71 51.36
CA ALA A 65 26.43 -3.55 50.51
C ALA A 65 27.64 -4.06 51.31
N ALA A 66 28.08 -5.29 51.05
CA ALA A 66 29.49 -5.67 51.13
C ALA A 66 29.72 -7.00 50.40
N ALA A 67 30.62 -6.95 49.43
CA ALA A 67 31.22 -8.10 48.77
C ALA A 67 32.23 -8.79 49.68
N LEU A 68 32.45 -10.10 49.50
CA LEU A 68 33.79 -10.70 49.56
C LEU A 68 33.84 -12.04 48.82
N CYS A 69 35.02 -12.31 48.26
CA CYS A 69 35.37 -13.34 47.30
C CYS A 69 35.51 -14.78 47.83
N ALA A 70 35.55 -15.68 46.83
CA ALA A 70 36.35 -16.91 46.69
C ALA A 70 35.84 -18.21 47.32
N ALA A 71 35.51 -19.20 46.48
CA ALA A 71 36.39 -20.33 46.13
C ALA A 71 35.57 -21.43 45.44
N THR A 72 36.10 -21.96 44.33
CA THR A 72 35.59 -23.13 43.61
C THR A 72 35.91 -24.44 44.37
N PRO A 73 35.18 -25.52 44.06
CA PRO A 73 35.89 -26.66 43.50
C PRO A 73 35.22 -27.24 42.24
N ALA A 74 36.08 -27.86 41.44
CA ALA A 74 35.80 -28.50 40.17
C ALA A 74 34.74 -29.61 40.28
N TYR A 75 33.82 -29.63 39.32
CA TYR A 75 33.03 -30.81 38.97
C TYR A 75 33.30 -31.18 37.52
N ALA A 76 33.60 -32.45 37.33
CA ALA A 76 34.04 -33.07 36.09
C ALA A 76 32.96 -33.05 35.00
N SER A 77 33.41 -32.82 33.77
CA SER A 77 32.61 -32.90 32.55
C SER A 77 32.13 -34.34 32.29
N PRO A 78 30.85 -34.55 31.91
CA PRO A 78 30.44 -35.79 31.24
C PRO A 78 30.89 -35.79 29.77
N PRO A 79 31.08 -36.98 29.16
CA PRO A 79 31.67 -37.12 27.84
C PRO A 79 30.72 -36.67 26.71
N THR A 80 31.33 -36.10 25.68
CA THR A 80 30.79 -35.77 24.36
C THR A 80 30.31 -37.02 23.62
N PRO A 81 29.12 -37.02 23.00
CA PRO A 81 28.81 -37.92 21.89
C PRO A 81 29.27 -37.32 20.56
N ASP A 82 29.77 -38.20 19.68
CA ASP A 82 30.35 -37.93 18.36
C ASP A 82 29.44 -37.14 17.39
N PRO A 83 30.02 -36.39 16.43
CA PRO A 83 29.30 -35.73 15.35
C PRO A 83 29.39 -36.57 14.05
N ALA A 84 28.37 -37.37 13.74
CA ALA A 84 28.18 -37.87 12.37
C ALA A 84 26.74 -38.34 12.10
N ALA A 85 26.11 -37.67 11.14
CA ALA A 85 25.05 -38.15 10.25
C ALA A 85 23.78 -38.75 10.87
N SER A 86 22.68 -38.00 10.82
CA SER A 86 21.63 -38.32 9.85
C SER A 86 20.58 -37.21 9.83
N SER A 87 20.28 -36.73 8.63
CA SER A 87 19.14 -35.88 8.31
C SER A 87 17.83 -36.59 8.68
N ALA A 88 17.34 -36.37 9.90
CA ALA A 88 15.93 -36.57 10.18
C ALA A 88 15.21 -35.30 9.74
N ALA A 89 14.81 -35.29 8.46
CA ALA A 89 13.77 -34.40 7.99
C ALA A 89 12.62 -34.46 9.00
N ALA A 90 12.22 -33.30 9.50
CA ALA A 90 10.94 -33.18 10.20
C ALA A 90 9.87 -33.82 9.30
N PRO A 91 8.97 -34.65 9.86
CA PRO A 91 7.92 -35.25 9.06
C PRO A 91 7.16 -34.12 8.39
N SER A 92 7.24 -34.09 7.06
CA SER A 92 6.35 -33.31 6.20
C SER A 92 4.95 -33.46 6.75
N SER A 93 4.29 -32.33 6.95
CA SER A 93 2.87 -32.24 7.24
C SER A 93 2.11 -33.36 6.53
N ALA A 94 1.29 -34.05 7.32
CA ALA A 94 0.40 -35.10 6.87
C ALA A 94 -0.21 -34.74 5.51
N ALA A 95 0.10 -35.55 4.51
CA ALA A 95 -0.56 -35.68 3.22
C ALA A 95 -1.67 -34.64 2.95
N GLN A 96 -1.27 -33.40 2.64
CA GLN A 96 -2.00 -32.64 1.65
C GLN A 96 -1.88 -33.49 0.38
N GLN A 97 -2.88 -34.33 0.10
CA GLN A 97 -3.15 -34.68 -1.28
C GLN A 97 -3.10 -33.35 -2.02
N ALA A 98 -2.15 -33.23 -2.95
CA ALA A 98 -2.09 -32.10 -3.86
C ALA A 98 -3.39 -32.14 -4.65
N TYR A 99 -4.45 -31.58 -4.07
CA TYR A 99 -5.67 -31.29 -4.77
C TYR A 99 -5.20 -30.36 -5.89
N ALA A 100 -5.26 -30.87 -7.12
CA ALA A 100 -4.90 -30.06 -8.26
C ALA A 100 -5.81 -28.83 -8.19
N CYS A 101 -5.20 -27.68 -7.95
CA CYS A 101 -5.93 -26.44 -7.85
C CYS A 101 -6.54 -26.19 -9.21
N VAL A 102 -7.87 -26.28 -9.32
CA VAL A 102 -8.60 -26.08 -10.56
C VAL A 102 -9.31 -24.74 -10.51
N ASP A 103 -9.53 -24.14 -11.68
CA ASP A 103 -10.39 -22.97 -11.77
C ASP A 103 -11.83 -23.41 -11.47
N GLU A 104 -12.35 -22.98 -10.32
CA GLU A 104 -13.71 -23.30 -9.89
C GLU A 104 -14.52 -22.01 -9.87
N PRO A 105 -15.64 -21.92 -10.61
CA PRO A 105 -16.53 -20.77 -10.47
C PRO A 105 -17.20 -20.82 -9.10
N ASN A 106 -17.20 -19.71 -8.36
CA ASN A 106 -18.07 -19.58 -7.20
C ASN A 106 -19.43 -19.06 -7.66
N THR A 107 -20.47 -19.85 -7.42
CA THR A 107 -21.83 -19.51 -7.83
C THR A 107 -22.59 -18.73 -6.76
N ALA A 108 -22.06 -18.69 -5.53
CA ALA A 108 -22.60 -18.00 -4.38
C ALA A 108 -21.67 -16.87 -3.92
N GLY A 109 -22.23 -15.89 -3.20
CA GLY A 109 -21.52 -14.78 -2.61
C GLY A 109 -22.43 -14.08 -1.61
N SER A 110 -21.86 -13.24 -0.76
CA SER A 110 -22.57 -12.61 0.35
C SER A 110 -23.00 -11.18 0.05
N VAL A 111 -22.57 -10.61 -1.09
CA VAL A 111 -22.91 -9.23 -1.46
C VAL A 111 -24.42 -9.08 -1.69
N GLU A 112 -25.07 -8.21 -0.92
CA GLU A 112 -26.44 -7.77 -1.15
C GLU A 112 -26.47 -6.46 -1.94
N GLY A 113 -26.90 -6.54 -3.21
CA GLY A 113 -26.95 -5.42 -4.13
C GLY A 113 -25.57 -4.91 -4.53
N SER A 114 -25.03 -3.95 -3.78
CA SER A 114 -23.70 -3.36 -4.01
C SER A 114 -22.96 -3.11 -2.70
N VAL A 115 -23.36 -3.80 -1.64
CA VAL A 115 -22.80 -3.69 -0.30
C VAL A 115 -22.42 -5.08 0.18
N LEU A 116 -21.29 -5.18 0.86
CA LEU A 116 -20.92 -6.33 1.69
C LEU A 116 -20.76 -5.81 3.12
N ALA A 117 -21.83 -5.90 3.90
CA ALA A 117 -21.89 -5.49 5.30
C ALA A 117 -21.34 -6.60 6.20
N TYR A 118 -20.44 -6.28 7.13
CA TYR A 118 -19.82 -7.28 7.99
C TYR A 118 -19.88 -6.92 9.47
N GLU A 119 -20.04 -7.93 10.32
CA GLU A 119 -19.76 -7.85 11.76
C GLU A 119 -18.39 -8.47 12.05
N LEU A 120 -17.50 -7.75 12.74
CA LEU A 120 -16.08 -8.11 12.89
C LEU A 120 -15.75 -8.58 14.32
N ALA A 121 -15.46 -9.86 14.49
CA ALA A 121 -15.04 -10.50 15.74
C ALA A 121 -13.75 -11.34 15.58
N THR A 122 -12.77 -10.82 14.83
CA THR A 122 -11.46 -11.44 14.61
C THR A 122 -10.32 -10.65 15.28
N LYS A 123 -9.21 -11.32 15.62
CA LYS A 123 -7.95 -10.69 16.03
C LYS A 123 -7.06 -10.23 14.88
N TYR A 124 -7.32 -10.66 13.63
CA TYR A 124 -6.57 -10.27 12.43
C TYR A 124 -7.08 -8.96 11.82
N THR A 125 -7.40 -7.97 12.66
CA THR A 125 -8.08 -6.73 12.23
C THR A 125 -7.22 -5.89 11.30
N ALA A 126 -5.89 -5.91 11.48
CA ALA A 126 -4.97 -5.14 10.63
C ALA A 126 -4.90 -5.70 9.20
N GLU A 127 -4.95 -7.02 9.07
CA GLU A 127 -4.98 -7.73 7.81
C GLU A 127 -6.34 -7.58 7.12
N TRP A 128 -7.44 -7.66 7.89
CA TRP A 128 -8.79 -7.35 7.43
C TRP A 128 -8.89 -5.94 6.84
N ASP A 129 -8.43 -4.91 7.56
CA ASP A 129 -8.51 -3.53 7.09
C ASP A 129 -7.77 -3.32 5.77
N LYS A 130 -6.61 -3.96 5.60
CA LYS A 130 -5.82 -3.88 4.36
C LYS A 130 -6.50 -4.60 3.19
N ALA A 131 -6.87 -5.86 3.37
CA ALA A 131 -7.52 -6.65 2.34
C ALA A 131 -8.86 -6.02 1.89
N ARG A 132 -9.67 -5.56 2.85
CA ARG A 132 -10.89 -4.80 2.60
C ARG A 132 -10.61 -3.55 1.76
N ALA A 133 -9.59 -2.77 2.11
CA ALA A 133 -9.25 -1.55 1.37
C ALA A 133 -8.83 -1.84 -0.07
N GLU A 134 -8.09 -2.93 -0.30
CA GLU A 134 -7.67 -3.36 -1.64
C GLU A 134 -8.86 -3.75 -2.51
N TRP A 135 -9.82 -4.52 -1.98
CA TRP A 135 -11.05 -4.85 -2.70
C TRP A 135 -11.96 -3.64 -2.92
N ASN A 136 -12.13 -2.78 -1.91
CA ASN A 136 -12.91 -1.53 -2.04
C ASN A 136 -12.32 -0.57 -3.08
N ALA A 137 -11.00 -0.57 -3.27
CA ALA A 137 -10.34 0.27 -4.27
C ALA A 137 -10.75 -0.08 -5.71
N LEU A 138 -11.29 -1.28 -5.95
CA LEU A 138 -11.84 -1.67 -7.26
C LEU A 138 -13.20 -0.99 -7.53
N GLY A 139 -13.90 -0.58 -6.46
CA GLY A 139 -15.25 0.00 -6.45
C GLY A 139 -16.32 -0.97 -6.95
N LYS A 140 -17.58 -0.52 -7.06
CA LYS A 140 -18.82 -1.31 -7.28
C LYS A 140 -19.41 -1.99 -6.06
N VAL A 141 -18.61 -2.67 -5.26
CA VAL A 141 -19.06 -3.22 -3.98
C VAL A 141 -18.46 -2.40 -2.85
N ASP A 142 -19.31 -1.90 -1.96
CA ASP A 142 -18.93 -1.20 -0.74
C ASP A 142 -18.82 -2.20 0.42
N ILE A 143 -17.59 -2.59 0.76
CA ILE A 143 -17.30 -3.50 1.87
C ILE A 143 -17.12 -2.66 3.14
N LYS A 144 -18.06 -2.76 4.07
CA LYS A 144 -18.11 -1.89 5.25
C LYS A 144 -18.66 -2.61 6.48
N PRO A 145 -18.35 -2.12 7.70
CA PRO A 145 -19.01 -2.61 8.89
C PRO A 145 -20.53 -2.52 8.76
N ASP A 146 -21.22 -3.47 9.35
CA ASP A 146 -22.66 -3.36 9.56
C ASP A 146 -23.00 -2.14 10.42
N ASP A 147 -24.21 -1.62 10.22
CA ASP A 147 -24.80 -0.58 11.03
C ASP A 147 -26.27 -0.93 11.33
N PRO A 148 -26.93 -0.25 12.28
CA PRO A 148 -28.31 -0.58 12.67
C PRO A 148 -29.36 -0.49 11.54
N ALA A 149 -29.01 0.05 10.37
CA ALA A 149 -29.84 0.14 9.19
C ALA A 149 -29.46 -0.87 8.08
N THR A 150 -28.37 -1.63 8.23
CA THR A 150 -27.95 -2.69 7.30
C THR A 150 -28.01 -4.05 7.96
N THR A 151 -28.55 -5.06 7.27
CA THR A 151 -28.42 -6.45 7.70
C THR A 151 -26.97 -6.89 7.51
N THR A 152 -26.42 -7.64 8.47
CA THR A 152 -25.08 -8.24 8.33
C THR A 152 -25.10 -9.31 7.25
N ASP A 153 -24.25 -9.16 6.24
CA ASP A 153 -24.08 -10.14 5.17
C ASP A 153 -23.10 -11.24 5.58
N VAL A 154 -22.03 -10.86 6.31
CA VAL A 154 -20.97 -11.77 6.76
C VAL A 154 -20.60 -11.53 8.23
N ASP A 155 -20.63 -12.59 9.02
CA ASP A 155 -20.00 -12.65 10.35
C ASP A 155 -18.53 -13.09 10.20
N VAL A 156 -17.61 -12.31 10.76
CA VAL A 156 -16.18 -12.58 10.67
C VAL A 156 -15.64 -12.97 12.04
N GLY A 157 -15.02 -14.15 12.16
CA GLY A 157 -14.54 -14.66 13.45
C GLY A 157 -13.31 -15.55 13.36
N ASP A 158 -12.80 -15.96 14.51
CA ASP A 158 -11.65 -16.84 14.64
C ASP A 158 -12.03 -18.19 15.24
N VAL A 159 -11.33 -19.25 14.82
CA VAL A 159 -11.33 -20.57 15.47
C VAL A 159 -9.90 -21.08 15.63
N ASP A 160 -9.73 -22.14 16.42
CA ASP A 160 -8.46 -22.86 16.55
C ASP A 160 -8.73 -24.35 16.31
N ARG A 161 -8.58 -24.79 15.06
CA ARG A 161 -8.91 -26.14 14.61
C ARG A 161 -7.75 -26.79 13.87
N SER A 162 -7.16 -27.80 14.48
CA SER A 162 -6.10 -28.61 13.87
C SER A 162 -6.60 -29.78 13.03
N ASP A 163 -7.90 -30.05 13.08
CA ASP A 163 -8.56 -31.20 12.45
C ASP A 163 -9.06 -30.91 11.02
N VAL A 164 -8.79 -29.72 10.50
CA VAL A 164 -9.23 -29.25 9.17
C VAL A 164 -8.06 -28.75 8.35
N GLY A 165 -8.14 -28.81 7.02
CA GLY A 165 -7.00 -28.44 6.15
C GLY A 165 -6.88 -26.96 5.78
N TRP A 166 -7.76 -26.09 6.28
CA TRP A 166 -7.89 -24.70 5.82
C TRP A 166 -7.43 -23.69 6.87
N SER A 167 -6.80 -22.60 6.41
CA SER A 167 -6.35 -21.46 7.21
C SER A 167 -7.38 -20.32 7.28
N GLY A 168 -8.24 -20.23 6.28
CA GLY A 168 -9.44 -19.40 6.22
C GLY A 168 -10.59 -20.19 5.59
N LEU A 169 -11.83 -19.80 5.89
CA LEU A 169 -13.01 -20.38 5.28
C LEU A 169 -14.13 -19.35 5.17
N TRP A 170 -14.51 -19.01 3.95
CA TRP A 170 -15.82 -18.46 3.65
C TRP A 170 -16.86 -19.57 3.51
N GLN A 171 -18.01 -19.41 4.14
CA GLN A 171 -19.11 -20.34 4.09
C GLN A 171 -20.43 -19.61 3.83
N ASN A 172 -21.14 -20.05 2.78
CA ASN A 172 -22.52 -19.64 2.57
C ASN A 172 -23.46 -20.42 3.51
N ASN A 173 -24.19 -19.72 4.36
CA ASN A 173 -25.08 -20.34 5.36
C ASN A 173 -26.51 -20.53 4.86
N GLY A 174 -26.85 -20.00 3.68
CA GLY A 174 -28.15 -20.09 3.03
C GLY A 174 -29.28 -19.33 3.71
N ASN A 175 -29.25 -19.20 5.05
CA ASN A 175 -30.16 -18.41 5.88
C ASN A 175 -29.35 -17.64 6.94
N GLY A 176 -29.58 -16.33 7.04
CA GLY A 176 -28.81 -15.46 7.94
C GLY A 176 -27.49 -14.99 7.31
N ALA A 177 -26.62 -14.39 8.12
CA ALA A 177 -25.30 -13.97 7.68
C ALA A 177 -24.46 -15.18 7.26
N ASP A 178 -23.74 -15.05 6.15
CA ASP A 178 -22.66 -15.95 5.79
C ASP A 178 -21.50 -15.80 6.79
N ALA A 179 -20.51 -16.69 6.74
CA ALA A 179 -19.40 -16.65 7.70
C ALA A 179 -18.04 -16.58 6.99
N ILE A 180 -17.14 -15.75 7.51
CA ILE A 180 -15.70 -15.84 7.25
C ILE A 180 -15.03 -16.24 8.55
N THR A 181 -14.36 -17.39 8.55
CA THR A 181 -13.68 -17.94 9.73
C THR A 181 -12.18 -18.04 9.49
N PHE A 182 -11.38 -17.42 10.34
CA PHE A 182 -9.92 -17.50 10.32
C PHE A 182 -9.42 -18.53 11.33
N ASN A 183 -8.53 -19.44 10.89
CA ASN A 183 -8.04 -20.53 11.72
C ASN A 183 -6.68 -20.21 12.33
N ASP A 184 -6.67 -19.84 13.61
CA ASP A 184 -5.45 -19.50 14.34
C ASP A 184 -4.47 -20.66 14.44
N HIS A 185 -4.96 -21.91 14.38
CA HIS A 185 -4.10 -23.07 14.36
C HIS A 185 -3.03 -23.00 13.28
N TYR A 186 -3.35 -22.40 12.12
CA TYR A 186 -2.42 -22.20 11.02
C TYR A 186 -1.85 -20.79 11.01
N LEU A 187 -2.71 -19.79 11.15
CA LEU A 187 -2.35 -18.39 10.99
C LEU A 187 -1.36 -17.90 12.05
N HIS A 188 -1.26 -18.50 13.25
CA HIS A 188 -0.32 -18.02 14.27
C HIS A 188 1.14 -18.04 13.79
N ASN A 189 1.49 -18.97 12.89
CA ASN A 189 2.84 -19.09 12.32
C ASN A 189 3.05 -18.29 11.03
N TYR A 190 2.00 -17.69 10.48
CA TYR A 190 2.07 -16.96 9.22
C TYR A 190 2.65 -15.55 9.44
N THR A 191 3.39 -15.07 8.46
CA THR A 191 3.79 -13.67 8.33
C THR A 191 2.55 -12.77 8.14
N ALA A 192 2.73 -11.46 8.32
CA ALA A 192 1.65 -10.51 8.14
C ALA A 192 1.10 -10.48 6.70
N ASP A 193 1.97 -10.69 5.69
CA ASP A 193 1.53 -10.74 4.30
C ASP A 193 0.77 -12.05 4.00
N GLU A 194 1.23 -13.20 4.51
CA GLU A 194 0.52 -14.48 4.37
C GLU A 194 -0.86 -14.43 5.02
N LYS A 195 -0.97 -13.85 6.23
CA LYS A 195 -2.26 -13.59 6.90
C LYS A 195 -3.15 -12.69 6.05
N ARG A 196 -2.63 -11.57 5.54
CA ARG A 196 -3.39 -10.69 4.63
C ARG A 196 -3.87 -11.46 3.40
N GLY A 197 -3.04 -12.33 2.84
CA GLY A 197 -3.42 -13.18 1.72
C GLY A 197 -4.59 -14.11 2.02
N VAL A 198 -4.62 -14.76 3.20
CA VAL A 198 -5.77 -15.56 3.64
C VAL A 198 -7.00 -14.68 3.74
N VAL A 199 -6.89 -13.53 4.41
CA VAL A 199 -8.03 -12.62 4.59
C VAL A 199 -8.58 -12.10 3.26
N ALA A 200 -7.70 -11.72 2.32
CA ALA A 200 -8.08 -11.26 0.99
C ALA A 200 -8.73 -12.38 0.15
N HIS A 201 -8.28 -13.62 0.31
CA HIS A 201 -8.86 -14.81 -0.32
C HIS A 201 -10.32 -15.02 0.14
N GLU A 202 -10.56 -15.02 1.45
CA GLU A 202 -11.91 -15.24 1.99
C GLU A 202 -12.88 -14.09 1.63
N ILE A 203 -12.40 -12.85 1.63
CA ILE A 203 -13.21 -11.72 1.13
C ILE A 203 -13.54 -11.92 -0.36
N GLY A 204 -12.61 -12.44 -1.16
CA GLY A 204 -12.86 -12.76 -2.56
C GLY A 204 -13.99 -13.77 -2.74
N HIS A 205 -14.07 -14.79 -1.89
CA HIS A 205 -15.21 -15.72 -1.87
C HIS A 205 -16.53 -15.04 -1.53
N ALA A 206 -16.56 -14.17 -0.51
CA ALA A 206 -17.74 -13.37 -0.18
C ALA A 206 -18.16 -12.45 -1.36
N LEU A 207 -17.19 -11.98 -2.14
CA LEU A 207 -17.40 -11.23 -3.40
C LEU A 207 -17.73 -12.12 -4.60
N LYS A 208 -18.07 -13.40 -4.40
CA LYS A 208 -18.45 -14.36 -5.45
C LYS A 208 -17.29 -14.79 -6.37
N LEU A 209 -16.04 -14.58 -5.98
CA LEU A 209 -14.91 -15.18 -6.69
C LEU A 209 -14.73 -16.62 -6.22
N GLY A 210 -14.40 -17.50 -7.16
CA GLY A 210 -14.03 -18.89 -6.86
C GLY A 210 -12.55 -19.13 -7.02
N HIS A 211 -12.14 -20.34 -6.66
CA HIS A 211 -10.75 -20.74 -6.69
C HIS A 211 -10.14 -20.62 -8.08
N ARG A 212 -8.85 -20.31 -8.12
CA ARG A 212 -8.05 -20.26 -9.33
C ARG A 212 -6.91 -21.26 -9.27
N ALA A 213 -6.53 -21.78 -10.43
CA ALA A 213 -5.38 -22.69 -10.56
C ALA A 213 -4.02 -21.96 -10.52
N ASN A 214 -4.00 -20.64 -10.68
CA ASN A 214 -2.77 -19.86 -10.74
C ASN A 214 -2.32 -19.42 -9.33
N PRO A 215 -1.11 -19.79 -8.85
CA PRO A 215 -0.59 -19.34 -7.55
C PRO A 215 -0.37 -17.84 -7.42
N GLU A 216 -0.32 -17.09 -8.53
CA GLU A 216 -0.25 -15.62 -8.54
C GLU A 216 -1.64 -14.95 -8.37
N ALA A 217 -2.72 -15.73 -8.29
CA ALA A 217 -4.03 -15.24 -7.89
C ALA A 217 -4.16 -15.28 -6.37
N VAL A 218 -4.74 -14.24 -5.76
CA VAL A 218 -5.10 -14.30 -4.34
C VAL A 218 -6.13 -15.39 -4.11
N MET A 219 -6.97 -15.68 -5.12
CA MET A 219 -7.95 -16.76 -5.13
C MET A 219 -7.37 -18.16 -5.40
N TYR A 220 -6.05 -18.36 -5.32
CA TYR A 220 -5.47 -19.69 -5.40
C TYR A 220 -5.90 -20.55 -4.20
N CYS A 221 -6.43 -21.75 -4.46
CA CYS A 221 -7.11 -22.62 -3.48
C CYS A 221 -6.25 -23.17 -2.33
N ASN A 222 -4.97 -22.80 -2.26
CA ASN A 222 -4.10 -23.20 -1.15
C ASN A 222 -3.18 -22.05 -0.72
N ASP A 223 -2.56 -22.22 0.44
CA ASP A 223 -1.73 -21.20 1.07
C ASP A 223 -0.33 -21.04 0.46
N ALA A 224 0.04 -21.83 -0.55
CA ALA A 224 1.27 -21.62 -1.32
C ALA A 224 1.12 -20.53 -2.40
N ARG A 225 0.06 -19.71 -2.32
CA ARG A 225 -0.13 -18.53 -3.17
C ARG A 225 0.99 -17.52 -2.97
N THR A 226 1.37 -16.85 -4.05
CA THR A 226 2.41 -15.81 -4.06
C THR A 226 1.83 -14.40 -4.03
N ALA A 227 0.52 -14.27 -4.27
CA ALA A 227 -0.22 -13.02 -4.13
C ALA A 227 -0.91 -12.94 -2.75
N TYR A 228 -0.78 -11.79 -2.12
CA TYR A 228 -1.32 -11.50 -0.78
C TYR A 228 -2.41 -10.41 -0.79
N GLY A 229 -2.86 -10.05 -1.98
CA GLY A 229 -3.92 -9.08 -2.29
C GLY A 229 -4.37 -9.32 -3.74
N PRO A 230 -5.50 -8.71 -4.18
CA PRO A 230 -6.10 -9.01 -5.48
C PRO A 230 -5.12 -8.79 -6.63
N SER A 231 -4.78 -9.85 -7.35
CA SER A 231 -3.95 -9.76 -8.55
C SER A 231 -4.81 -9.40 -9.77
N GLN A 232 -4.18 -9.17 -10.93
CA GLN A 232 -4.92 -8.80 -12.13
C GLN A 232 -5.97 -9.86 -12.53
N ILE A 233 -5.67 -11.14 -12.31
CA ILE A 233 -6.58 -12.26 -12.59
C ILE A 233 -7.82 -12.18 -11.71
N ASP A 234 -7.64 -11.82 -10.44
CA ASP A 234 -8.73 -11.65 -9.49
C ASP A 234 -9.56 -10.40 -9.82
N ILE A 235 -8.89 -9.29 -10.19
CA ILE A 235 -9.52 -8.03 -10.58
C ILE A 235 -10.38 -8.20 -11.84
N ASP A 236 -9.89 -8.92 -12.84
CA ASP A 236 -10.64 -9.17 -14.07
C ASP A 236 -11.89 -10.03 -13.80
N HIS A 237 -11.78 -11.01 -12.91
CA HIS A 237 -12.92 -11.81 -12.48
C HIS A 237 -13.92 -11.00 -11.65
N TYR A 238 -13.43 -10.21 -10.69
CA TYR A 238 -14.26 -9.27 -9.93
C TYR A 238 -15.07 -8.36 -10.86
N ARG A 239 -14.42 -7.79 -11.88
CA ARG A 239 -15.07 -6.89 -12.85
C ARG A 239 -16.04 -7.61 -13.78
N SER A 240 -15.86 -8.90 -14.06
CA SER A 240 -16.83 -9.65 -14.85
C SER A 240 -18.13 -9.92 -14.08
N ILE A 241 -18.07 -9.97 -12.75
CA ILE A 241 -19.22 -10.17 -11.86
C ILE A 241 -19.89 -8.83 -11.52
N TRP A 242 -19.12 -7.86 -11.02
CA TRP A 242 -19.64 -6.62 -10.44
C TRP A 242 -19.60 -5.43 -11.41
N GLY A 243 -18.97 -5.61 -12.57
CA GLY A 243 -18.66 -4.56 -13.51
C GLY A 243 -17.40 -3.78 -13.12
N ALA A 244 -16.91 -2.94 -14.04
CA ALA A 244 -15.94 -1.91 -13.70
C ALA A 244 -16.68 -0.70 -13.13
N SER A 245 -16.14 -0.08 -12.07
CA SER A 245 -16.59 1.22 -11.55
C SER A 245 -16.92 2.20 -12.68
N GLN A 246 -18.17 2.69 -12.75
CA GLN A 246 -18.52 3.79 -13.64
C GLN A 246 -18.06 5.10 -13.00
N ALA A 247 -16.97 5.67 -13.49
CA ALA A 247 -16.97 7.09 -13.74
C ALA A 247 -17.38 7.26 -15.22
N ALA A 248 -18.62 7.69 -15.46
CA ALA A 248 -19.27 7.98 -16.75
C ALA A 248 -19.01 6.98 -17.92
N ALA A 249 -20.06 6.24 -18.29
CA ALA A 249 -20.02 5.17 -19.30
C ALA A 249 -19.55 5.59 -20.72
N PRO A 250 -18.90 4.68 -21.47
CA PRO A 250 -18.74 4.76 -22.92
C PRO A 250 -19.76 3.86 -23.67
N GLU A 251 -20.11 4.23 -24.90
CA GLU A 251 -20.73 3.34 -25.91
C GLU A 251 -20.25 3.75 -27.34
N PRO A 252 -20.31 2.89 -28.37
CA PRO A 252 -19.47 1.69 -28.54
C PRO A 252 -18.70 1.71 -29.87
N ALA A 253 -17.56 0.99 -29.91
CA ALA A 253 -17.16 0.27 -31.12
C ALA A 253 -16.23 -0.90 -30.75
N ARG A 254 -16.82 -2.10 -30.71
CA ARG A 254 -16.12 -3.37 -30.83
C ARG A 254 -15.36 -3.42 -32.15
N ARG A 255 -14.08 -3.75 -32.11
CA ARG A 255 -13.50 -4.69 -33.08
C ARG A 255 -12.40 -5.48 -32.39
N ALA A 256 -12.66 -6.77 -32.27
CA ALA A 256 -11.71 -7.76 -31.79
C ALA A 256 -10.41 -7.67 -32.61
N VAL A 257 -9.29 -7.58 -31.93
CA VAL A 257 -7.99 -8.01 -32.44
C VAL A 257 -7.50 -9.09 -31.50
N ALA A 258 -7.11 -10.20 -32.11
CA ALA A 258 -6.82 -11.48 -31.50
C ALA A 258 -5.75 -11.40 -30.39
N GLU A 259 -5.93 -12.29 -29.41
CA GLU A 259 -4.96 -12.65 -28.40
C GLU A 259 -3.60 -13.01 -29.03
N THR A 260 -2.58 -12.22 -28.72
CA THR A 260 -1.20 -12.68 -28.67
C THR A 260 -0.80 -12.69 -27.20
N GLY A 261 -0.42 -13.86 -26.67
CA GLY A 261 -0.09 -14.09 -25.26
C GLY A 261 1.16 -13.35 -24.79
N GLY A 262 1.03 -12.06 -24.56
CA GLY A 262 2.00 -11.24 -23.84
C GLY A 262 1.42 -10.77 -22.52
N ASP A 263 2.24 -10.74 -21.47
CA ASP A 263 1.87 -10.15 -20.18
C ASP A 263 1.30 -8.73 -20.37
N PRO A 264 0.33 -8.31 -19.54
CA PRO A 264 -0.25 -6.98 -19.65
C PRO A 264 0.85 -5.91 -19.50
N PRO A 265 0.90 -4.92 -20.42
CA PRO A 265 1.91 -3.87 -20.37
C PRO A 265 1.79 -3.08 -19.07
N HIS A 266 2.94 -2.71 -18.47
CA HIS A 266 3.00 -1.93 -17.24
C HIS A 266 2.12 -0.67 -17.32
N HIS A 267 1.50 -0.26 -16.20
CA HIS A 267 0.47 0.79 -16.16
C HIS A 267 0.96 2.16 -16.65
N THR A 268 2.27 2.43 -16.64
CA THR A 268 2.85 3.64 -17.25
C THR A 268 2.61 3.70 -18.76
N TYR A 269 2.40 2.55 -19.41
CA TYR A 269 2.07 2.44 -20.82
C TYR A 269 0.59 2.58 -21.13
N ALA A 270 -0.29 2.61 -20.15
CA ALA A 270 -1.73 2.75 -20.36
C ALA A 270 -2.19 4.21 -20.31
N VAL A 271 -1.27 5.19 -20.35
CA VAL A 271 -1.58 6.61 -20.32
C VAL A 271 -0.91 7.36 -21.47
N ARG A 272 -1.49 8.49 -21.90
CA ARG A 272 -0.88 9.42 -22.87
C ARG A 272 -0.31 10.61 -22.12
N LEU A 273 0.98 10.87 -22.26
CA LEU A 273 1.64 12.01 -21.60
C LEU A 273 2.23 12.97 -22.63
N ASP A 274 1.61 13.01 -23.81
CA ASP A 274 2.03 13.75 -24.99
C ASP A 274 1.64 15.24 -24.96
N THR A 275 0.84 15.66 -23.97
CA THR A 275 0.50 17.07 -23.73
C THR A 275 0.76 17.46 -22.27
N PRO A 276 1.10 18.72 -21.98
CA PRO A 276 1.26 19.20 -20.61
C PRO A 276 0.01 18.95 -19.75
N ALA A 277 -1.20 19.17 -20.28
CA ALA A 277 -2.46 18.99 -19.54
C ALA A 277 -2.66 17.52 -19.11
N ARG A 278 -2.37 16.56 -19.99
CA ARG A 278 -2.46 15.14 -19.68
C ARG A 278 -1.39 14.66 -18.71
N ALA A 279 -0.17 15.16 -18.86
CA ALA A 279 0.91 14.89 -17.91
C ALA A 279 0.58 15.45 -16.53
N CYS A 280 0.02 16.66 -16.46
CA CYS A 280 -0.44 17.27 -15.21
C CYS A 280 -1.64 16.53 -14.60
N GLY A 281 -2.54 15.97 -15.40
CA GLY A 281 -3.65 15.14 -14.91
C GLY A 281 -3.18 13.80 -14.32
N TRP A 282 -2.06 13.27 -14.80
CA TRP A 282 -1.50 11.98 -14.37
C TRP A 282 -0.56 12.09 -13.15
N ALA A 283 0.28 13.13 -13.10
CA ALA A 283 1.36 13.27 -12.13
C ALA A 283 0.89 13.68 -10.73
N ASP A 284 1.60 13.23 -9.70
CA ASP A 284 1.44 13.73 -8.32
C ASP A 284 2.14 15.09 -8.16
N ASP A 285 3.37 15.18 -8.67
CA ASP A 285 4.17 16.40 -8.70
C ASP A 285 4.54 16.80 -10.14
N VAL A 286 4.54 18.11 -10.38
CA VAL A 286 5.08 18.72 -11.60
C VAL A 286 6.03 19.83 -11.17
N PHE A 287 7.29 19.77 -11.58
CA PHE A 287 8.31 20.70 -11.13
C PHE A 287 9.39 20.94 -12.18
N VAL A 288 10.04 22.09 -12.06
CA VAL A 288 11.27 22.43 -12.79
C VAL A 288 12.43 22.00 -11.91
N GLY A 289 13.33 21.17 -12.43
CA GLY A 289 14.49 20.67 -11.68
C GLY A 289 15.74 20.53 -12.53
N THR A 290 16.89 20.77 -11.92
CA THR A 290 18.21 20.56 -12.52
C THR A 290 18.73 19.19 -12.12
N VAL A 291 19.12 18.37 -13.10
CA VAL A 291 19.70 17.05 -12.84
C VAL A 291 21.12 17.24 -12.34
N VAL A 292 21.40 16.94 -11.08
CA VAL A 292 22.72 17.19 -10.47
C VAL A 292 23.62 15.96 -10.49
N ALA A 293 23.04 14.75 -10.52
CA ALA A 293 23.80 13.52 -10.65
C ALA A 293 22.97 12.40 -11.28
N LYS A 294 23.64 11.50 -12.00
CA LYS A 294 23.13 10.17 -12.36
C LYS A 294 23.64 9.19 -11.31
N GLU A 295 22.73 8.63 -10.51
CA GLU A 295 23.07 7.77 -9.37
C GLU A 295 23.31 6.31 -9.79
N GLY A 296 22.67 5.85 -10.87
CA GLY A 296 22.80 4.47 -11.33
C GLY A 296 21.58 3.95 -12.06
N THR A 297 21.35 2.64 -11.92
CA THR A 297 20.16 1.97 -12.43
C THR A 297 19.55 1.08 -11.34
N ARG A 298 18.23 0.91 -11.37
CA ARG A 298 17.51 -0.04 -10.51
C ARG A 298 16.62 -0.92 -11.36
N ARG A 299 16.48 -2.19 -10.97
CA ARG A 299 15.50 -3.10 -11.56
C ARG A 299 14.34 -3.32 -10.60
N THR A 300 13.13 -3.33 -11.14
CA THR A 300 11.89 -3.62 -10.39
C THR A 300 11.10 -4.70 -11.13
N ASN A 301 10.06 -5.23 -10.49
CA ASN A 301 9.18 -6.26 -11.06
C ASN A 301 9.97 -7.50 -11.56
N GLY A 302 10.65 -8.20 -10.63
CA GLY A 302 11.41 -9.42 -10.95
C GLY A 302 12.59 -9.22 -11.91
N GLY A 303 13.08 -7.99 -12.04
CA GLY A 303 14.17 -7.68 -12.98
C GLY A 303 13.73 -7.10 -14.31
N ARG A 304 12.41 -7.05 -14.60
CA ARG A 304 11.89 -6.71 -15.94
C ARG A 304 11.97 -5.22 -16.27
N LEU A 305 11.76 -4.36 -15.29
CA LEU A 305 11.74 -2.91 -15.50
C LEU A 305 13.05 -2.29 -15.05
N LEU A 306 13.81 -1.79 -16.02
CA LEU A 306 15.01 -1.00 -15.78
C LEU A 306 14.62 0.47 -15.59
N TRP A 307 15.15 1.08 -14.54
CA TRP A 307 15.03 2.50 -14.29
C TRP A 307 16.42 3.11 -14.18
N THR A 308 16.64 4.25 -14.81
CA THR A 308 17.80 5.08 -14.54
C THR A 308 17.48 6.06 -13.43
N THR A 309 18.35 6.13 -12.42
CA THR A 309 18.10 6.92 -11.22
C THR A 309 18.97 8.17 -11.21
N TYR A 310 18.38 9.29 -10.83
CA TYR A 310 18.98 10.61 -10.81
C TYR A 310 18.74 11.32 -9.49
N GLN A 311 19.68 12.15 -9.11
CA GLN A 311 19.48 13.21 -8.13
C GLN A 311 19.12 14.49 -8.88
N VAL A 312 18.03 15.14 -8.49
CA VAL A 312 17.50 16.35 -9.11
C VAL A 312 17.31 17.41 -8.04
N GLU A 313 17.84 18.61 -8.28
CA GLU A 313 17.58 19.77 -7.42
C GLU A 313 16.36 20.52 -7.97
N VAL A 314 15.32 20.66 -7.13
CA VAL A 314 14.09 21.34 -7.51
C VAL A 314 14.30 22.85 -7.53
N VAL A 315 14.12 23.45 -8.71
CA VAL A 315 14.19 24.90 -8.93
C VAL A 315 12.86 25.55 -8.57
N SER A 316 11.75 24.98 -9.05
CA SER A 316 10.41 25.47 -8.73
C SER A 316 9.37 24.36 -8.88
N THR A 317 8.30 24.45 -8.10
CA THR A 317 7.21 23.47 -8.10
C THR A 317 5.97 24.07 -8.73
N LEU A 318 5.47 23.45 -9.79
CA LEU A 318 4.29 23.87 -10.52
C LEU A 318 3.03 23.19 -9.95
N LYS A 319 3.13 21.90 -9.61
CA LYS A 319 2.09 21.08 -8.96
C LYS A 319 2.71 20.23 -7.85
N GLY A 320 1.98 20.09 -6.74
CA GLY A 320 2.38 19.22 -5.64
C GLY A 320 3.18 19.95 -4.55
N LYS A 321 4.05 19.24 -3.83
CA LYS A 321 4.77 19.76 -2.65
C LYS A 321 6.28 19.51 -2.67
N VAL A 322 6.78 18.90 -3.73
CA VAL A 322 8.20 18.59 -3.91
C VAL A 322 9.06 19.85 -3.77
N SER A 323 10.24 19.74 -3.14
CA SER A 323 11.21 20.84 -3.01
C SER A 323 12.59 20.31 -2.59
N GLY A 324 13.64 21.12 -2.79
CA GLY A 324 15.01 20.76 -2.46
C GLY A 324 15.57 19.65 -3.35
N SER A 325 16.42 18.80 -2.77
CA SER A 325 17.04 17.69 -3.49
C SER A 325 16.18 16.44 -3.45
N VAL A 326 15.81 15.92 -4.63
CA VAL A 326 14.91 14.76 -4.77
C VAL A 326 15.46 13.68 -5.69
N ARG A 327 15.01 12.45 -5.45
CA ARG A 327 15.41 11.28 -6.22
C ARG A 327 14.38 10.97 -7.30
N VAL A 328 14.82 10.96 -8.55
CA VAL A 328 13.99 10.72 -9.73
C VAL A 328 14.41 9.43 -10.41
N ALA A 329 13.46 8.53 -10.66
CA ALA A 329 13.66 7.31 -11.43
C ALA A 329 12.96 7.47 -12.79
N GLN A 330 13.73 7.51 -13.88
CA GLN A 330 13.21 7.50 -15.24
C GLN A 330 13.18 6.06 -15.75
N GLU A 331 12.07 5.64 -16.32
CA GLU A 331 11.93 4.32 -16.94
C GLU A 331 12.83 4.20 -18.18
N GLY A 332 13.57 3.09 -18.30
CA GLY A 332 14.60 2.90 -19.33
C GLY A 332 16.01 3.26 -18.86
N GLY A 333 17.01 2.98 -19.70
CA GLY A 333 18.42 3.25 -19.38
C GLY A 333 19.42 2.30 -20.02
N ARG A 334 20.69 2.52 -19.68
CA ARG A 334 21.78 1.58 -19.99
C ARG A 334 22.10 0.74 -18.76
N ASP A 335 21.96 -0.58 -18.87
CA ASP A 335 22.34 -1.50 -17.80
C ASP A 335 23.89 -1.60 -17.75
N PRO A 336 24.53 -1.33 -16.61
CA PRO A 336 25.99 -1.46 -16.47
C PRO A 336 26.48 -2.91 -16.44
N LEU A 337 25.62 -3.87 -16.06
CA LEU A 337 25.95 -5.31 -16.03
C LEU A 337 25.73 -5.98 -17.39
N HIS A 338 24.84 -5.42 -18.20
CA HIS A 338 24.60 -5.83 -19.57
C HIS A 338 24.69 -4.58 -20.44
N PRO A 339 25.81 -4.31 -21.17
CA PRO A 339 26.07 -3.03 -21.86
C PRO A 339 25.05 -2.61 -22.94
N GLN A 340 23.95 -3.36 -23.05
CA GLN A 340 22.74 -3.13 -23.83
C GLN A 340 21.96 -1.93 -23.29
N GLN A 341 21.64 -1.01 -24.21
CA GLN A 341 20.75 0.12 -23.94
C GLN A 341 19.30 -0.38 -24.01
N THR A 342 18.60 -0.35 -22.87
CA THR A 342 17.16 -0.63 -22.81
C THR A 342 16.43 0.69 -22.92
N THR A 343 15.96 1.03 -24.12
CA THR A 343 15.14 2.24 -24.31
C THR A 343 13.69 1.85 -24.11
N ALA A 344 13.13 2.19 -22.95
CA ALA A 344 11.69 2.13 -22.78
C ALA A 344 11.10 3.41 -23.39
N GLY A 345 10.26 3.28 -24.43
CA GLY A 345 9.59 4.42 -25.07
C GLY A 345 10.49 5.30 -25.96
N GLN A 346 10.09 6.56 -26.15
CA GLN A 346 10.78 7.57 -26.97
C GLN A 346 11.38 8.71 -26.12
N ALA A 347 11.31 8.62 -24.80
CA ALA A 347 11.82 9.66 -23.91
C ALA A 347 13.36 9.69 -23.94
N PRO A 348 13.98 10.86 -24.20
CA PRO A 348 15.43 10.99 -24.11
C PRO A 348 15.89 10.82 -22.65
N GLU A 349 17.12 10.33 -22.50
CA GLU A 349 17.76 10.22 -21.19
C GLU A 349 17.96 11.61 -20.57
N LEU A 350 17.75 11.74 -19.25
CA LEU A 350 18.06 12.97 -18.53
C LEU A 350 19.57 13.23 -18.47
N GLU A 351 19.99 14.40 -18.94
CA GLU A 351 21.40 14.83 -18.90
C GLU A 351 21.75 15.56 -17.60
N VAL A 352 22.87 15.18 -16.98
CA VAL A 352 23.44 15.88 -15.82
C VAL A 352 23.81 17.32 -16.21
N GLY A 353 23.46 18.28 -15.36
CA GLY A 353 23.66 19.72 -15.55
C GLY A 353 22.52 20.41 -16.31
N ARG A 354 21.57 19.67 -16.88
CA ARG A 354 20.42 20.24 -17.60
C ARG A 354 19.20 20.39 -16.70
N THR A 355 18.37 21.38 -17.03
CA THR A 355 17.12 21.69 -16.32
C THR A 355 15.92 21.27 -17.15
N TYR A 356 14.97 20.59 -16.53
CA TYR A 356 13.79 20.04 -17.19
C TYR A 356 12.51 20.42 -16.43
N VAL A 357 11.39 20.49 -17.14
CA VAL A 357 10.07 20.29 -16.54
C VAL A 357 9.82 18.79 -16.44
N LEU A 358 9.55 18.31 -15.23
CA LEU A 358 9.29 16.91 -14.92
C LEU A 358 7.88 16.75 -14.37
N ALA A 359 7.18 15.73 -14.86
CA ALA A 359 5.90 15.27 -14.33
C ALA A 359 6.09 13.86 -13.78
N THR A 360 5.87 13.66 -12.47
CA THR A 360 6.23 12.42 -11.79
C THR A 360 5.14 11.93 -10.84
N ARG A 361 5.16 10.63 -10.55
CA ARG A 361 4.39 10.03 -9.45
C ARG A 361 5.28 9.63 -8.29
N ILE A 362 4.78 9.79 -7.08
CA ILE A 362 5.49 9.39 -5.87
C ILE A 362 5.23 7.90 -5.64
N ALA A 363 6.28 7.10 -5.70
CA ALA A 363 6.23 5.69 -5.32
C ALA A 363 6.24 5.54 -3.78
N PRO A 364 5.76 4.41 -3.22
CA PRO A 364 5.73 4.19 -1.77
C PRO A 364 7.10 4.27 -1.08
N ASP A 365 8.18 4.04 -1.83
CA ASP A 365 9.58 4.17 -1.40
C ASP A 365 10.09 5.63 -1.44
N GLY A 366 9.22 6.59 -1.76
CA GLY A 366 9.51 8.03 -1.82
C GLY A 366 10.15 8.48 -3.12
N TRP A 367 10.33 7.61 -4.12
CA TRP A 367 10.90 7.99 -5.40
C TRP A 367 9.90 8.72 -6.29
N HIS A 368 10.37 9.75 -6.98
CA HIS A 368 9.62 10.36 -8.07
C HIS A 368 9.86 9.56 -9.35
N THR A 369 8.82 8.90 -9.84
CA THR A 369 8.89 8.07 -11.05
C THR A 369 8.44 8.86 -12.27
N ALA A 370 9.32 8.95 -13.27
CA ALA A 370 9.05 9.53 -14.59
C ALA A 370 8.87 8.38 -15.60
N PRO A 371 7.70 8.27 -16.24
CA PRO A 371 7.36 7.15 -17.10
C PRO A 371 7.97 7.33 -18.49
N SER A 372 8.18 6.22 -19.19
CA SER A 372 8.90 6.20 -20.48
C SER A 372 8.16 6.82 -21.67
N ASN A 373 6.85 7.04 -21.55
CA ASN A 373 6.00 7.75 -22.51
C ASN A 373 5.87 9.25 -22.20
N PHE A 374 6.52 9.74 -21.14
CA PHE A 374 6.67 11.16 -20.87
C PHE A 374 8.02 11.64 -21.41
N THR A 375 7.99 12.61 -22.32
CA THR A 375 9.22 13.27 -22.82
C THR A 375 9.55 14.44 -21.89
N PRO A 376 10.68 14.40 -21.15
CA PRO A 376 11.12 15.53 -20.35
C PRO A 376 11.29 16.77 -21.23
N VAL A 377 10.78 17.91 -20.77
CA VAL A 377 10.85 19.16 -21.53
C VAL A 377 12.05 19.97 -21.05
N PRO A 378 13.11 20.14 -21.84
CA PRO A 378 14.24 20.95 -21.44
C PRO A 378 13.81 22.41 -21.28
N VAL A 379 14.17 23.02 -20.16
CA VAL A 379 14.06 24.46 -19.96
C VAL A 379 15.38 25.03 -20.48
N GLN A 380 15.36 25.57 -21.71
CA GLN A 380 16.58 26.02 -22.36
C GLN A 380 17.33 27.10 -21.55
N ALA A 381 18.67 26.99 -21.60
CA ALA A 381 19.61 28.07 -21.32
C ALA A 381 20.37 28.52 -22.60
N ASP A 382 20.11 27.90 -23.75
CA ASP A 382 20.91 28.09 -24.97
C ASP A 382 20.36 29.26 -25.82
N GLU A 383 21.20 30.28 -26.02
CA GLU A 383 20.94 31.45 -26.86
C GLU A 383 20.67 31.04 -28.32
N GLY A 384 19.42 31.07 -28.77
CA GLY A 384 19.09 31.06 -30.20
C GLY A 384 17.97 30.14 -30.68
N SER A 385 17.37 29.30 -29.83
CA SER A 385 16.10 28.63 -30.20
C SER A 385 14.92 29.51 -29.81
N SER A 386 13.92 29.58 -30.68
CA SER A 386 12.63 30.22 -30.42
C SER A 386 12.03 29.64 -29.14
N ALA A 387 12.13 30.40 -28.05
CA ALA A 387 11.62 30.05 -26.73
C ALA A 387 10.14 29.69 -26.83
N THR A 388 9.81 28.41 -26.70
CA THR A 388 8.51 28.05 -26.17
C THR A 388 8.57 28.33 -24.68
N ASP A 389 7.67 29.19 -24.17
CA ASP A 389 7.45 29.44 -22.74
C ASP A 389 6.97 28.17 -22.03
N ALA A 390 7.80 27.12 -22.01
CA ALA A 390 7.44 25.80 -21.51
C ALA A 390 6.95 25.88 -20.06
N PRO A 391 7.62 26.60 -19.13
CA PRO A 391 7.09 26.78 -17.78
C PRO A 391 5.70 27.44 -17.76
N ALA A 392 5.38 28.37 -18.67
CA ALA A 392 4.07 29.02 -18.72
C ALA A 392 2.98 28.09 -19.28
N ALA A 393 3.27 27.34 -20.34
CA ALA A 393 2.35 26.33 -20.88
C ALA A 393 2.05 25.23 -19.85
N TRP A 394 3.05 24.85 -19.06
CA TRP A 394 2.90 23.90 -17.97
C TRP A 394 2.17 24.49 -16.77
N ALA A 395 2.41 25.74 -16.40
CA ALA A 395 1.65 26.42 -15.35
C ALA A 395 0.16 26.51 -15.71
N ASP A 396 -0.17 26.75 -16.98
CA ASP A 396 -1.56 26.73 -17.44
C ASP A 396 -2.17 25.33 -17.40
N ALA A 397 -1.42 24.32 -17.85
CA ALA A 397 -1.83 22.92 -17.77
C ALA A 397 -2.06 22.41 -16.34
N VAL A 398 -1.32 22.92 -15.36
CA VAL A 398 -1.58 22.60 -13.94
C VAL A 398 -2.91 23.17 -13.46
N ARG A 399 -3.33 24.33 -13.99
CA ARG A 399 -4.65 24.92 -13.69
C ARG A 399 -5.78 24.20 -14.41
N HIS A 400 -5.49 23.59 -15.56
CA HIS A 400 -6.46 22.89 -16.40
C HIS A 400 -5.99 21.46 -16.73
N PRO A 401 -5.81 20.59 -15.72
CA PRO A 401 -5.32 19.24 -15.95
C PRO A 401 -6.36 18.42 -16.73
N GLU A 402 -5.90 17.65 -17.71
CA GLU A 402 -6.75 16.71 -18.45
C GLU A 402 -6.72 15.36 -17.74
N HIS A 403 -7.82 15.01 -17.09
CA HIS A 403 -8.00 13.68 -16.53
C HIS A 403 -8.17 12.66 -17.66
N GLN A 404 -7.33 11.63 -17.63
CA GLN A 404 -7.41 10.53 -18.60
C GLN A 404 -8.30 9.44 -18.01
N ASN A 405 -9.56 9.40 -18.46
CA ASN A 405 -10.59 8.50 -17.95
C ASN A 405 -10.57 7.11 -18.64
N GLY A 406 -9.46 6.73 -19.28
CA GLY A 406 -9.32 5.46 -19.98
C GLY A 406 -7.86 5.04 -20.13
N ALA A 407 -7.63 3.73 -20.22
CA ALA A 407 -6.34 3.18 -20.60
C ALA A 407 -6.08 3.53 -22.07
N TYR A 408 -5.14 4.44 -22.33
CA TYR A 408 -4.61 4.68 -23.65
C TYR A 408 -3.33 3.88 -23.77
N PRO A 409 -3.37 2.68 -24.38
CA PRO A 409 -2.15 1.96 -24.63
C PRO A 409 -1.23 2.85 -25.48
N SER A 410 -0.13 3.28 -24.87
CA SER A 410 1.04 3.89 -25.50
C SER A 410 1.45 3.09 -26.72
N ASP A 411 2.22 3.70 -27.62
CA ASP A 411 2.72 3.00 -28.81
C ASP A 411 3.48 1.71 -28.45
N LEU A 412 4.07 1.65 -27.24
CA LEU A 412 4.68 0.44 -26.69
C LEU A 412 3.67 -0.69 -26.45
N SER A 413 2.53 -0.36 -25.84
CA SER A 413 1.48 -1.35 -25.51
C SER A 413 0.56 -1.67 -26.69
N ARG A 414 0.56 -0.83 -27.74
CA ARG A 414 -0.02 -1.13 -29.04
C ARG A 414 0.92 -1.91 -29.97
N ALA A 415 2.19 -2.08 -29.57
CA ALA A 415 3.13 -2.85 -30.37
C ALA A 415 2.65 -4.32 -30.46
N PRO A 416 2.78 -4.98 -31.62
CA PRO A 416 2.45 -6.40 -31.77
C PRO A 416 3.23 -7.31 -30.81
N ASP A 417 4.40 -6.83 -30.38
CA ASP A 417 5.25 -7.43 -29.38
C ASP A 417 5.83 -6.31 -28.48
N PRO A 418 5.11 -5.91 -27.41
CA PRO A 418 5.60 -4.92 -26.45
C PRO A 418 6.88 -5.40 -25.76
N GLN A 419 7.05 -6.72 -25.64
CA GLN A 419 8.21 -7.38 -25.03
C GLN A 419 9.46 -7.22 -25.90
N ALA A 420 9.32 -7.25 -27.22
CA ALA A 420 10.40 -6.94 -28.16
C ALA A 420 10.91 -5.50 -28.06
N TRP A 421 10.22 -4.56 -27.43
CA TRP A 421 10.79 -3.23 -27.19
C TRP A 421 11.74 -3.20 -25.99
N TYR A 422 11.54 -4.07 -25.01
CA TYR A 422 12.53 -4.34 -23.97
C TYR A 422 13.67 -5.23 -24.48
N THR A 423 13.42 -6.00 -25.55
CA THR A 423 14.39 -6.94 -26.13
C THR A 423 15.12 -6.37 -27.35
N LYS A 424 14.65 -5.27 -27.94
CA LYS A 424 15.32 -4.57 -29.04
C LYS A 424 16.44 -3.70 -28.50
N ALA A 425 17.56 -4.38 -28.26
CA ALA A 425 18.88 -3.81 -28.39
C ALA A 425 18.96 -3.01 -29.70
N ARG A 426 19.15 -1.70 -29.61
CA ARG A 426 19.89 -0.99 -30.64
C ARG A 426 21.36 -1.06 -30.24
N ILE A 427 22.09 -1.94 -30.89
CA ILE A 427 23.55 -1.82 -30.97
C ILE A 427 23.79 -0.74 -32.01
N ASN A 428 24.13 0.47 -31.56
CA ASN A 428 24.85 1.43 -32.38
C ASN A 428 26.30 1.44 -31.92
#